data_AF-A0A8T6Q146-F1
#
_entry.id   AF-A0A8T6Q146-F1
#
_cell.length_a   1.000
_cell.length_b   1.000
_cell.length_c   1.000
_cell.angle_alpha   90.00
_cell.angle_beta   90.00
_cell.angle_gamma   90.00
#
_symmetry.space_group_name_H-M   'P 1'
#
loop_
_entity.id
_entity.type
_entity.pdbx_description
1 polymer ?
#
loop_
_entity_poly.entity_id
_entity_poly.type
_entity_poly.pdbx_seq_one_letter_code
_entity_poly.pdbx_strand_id
1 'polypeptide(L)'
;HVVMDELNDLEMGKILGACELTVGTRLHSAIISMNFATPAIAINYEHKSAGIMQQLGLPEMAIDIRHLLDGSLQAMVADTLGQLPVLNARLNEAVSRERQTGMQMVQSVLERIGEVK
;
A
#
# COMPACT_ATOMS: atom_id res chain seq x y z
N HIS A 1 11.87 -7.65 -16.51
CA HIS A 1 11.74 -6.48 -17.39
C HIS A 1 12.06 -5.24 -16.56
N VAL A 2 12.80 -4.28 -17.11
CA VAL A 2 13.10 -3.01 -16.43
C VAL A 2 12.42 -1.91 -17.24
N VAL A 3 11.61 -1.08 -16.57
CA VAL A 3 10.90 0.06 -17.16
C VAL A 3 11.61 1.32 -16.69
N MET A 4 11.99 2.18 -17.63
CA MET A 4 12.70 3.44 -17.35
C MET A 4 11.92 4.67 -17.82
N ASP A 5 10.71 4.47 -18.37
CA ASP A 5 9.85 5.53 -18.85
C ASP A 5 9.32 6.39 -17.69
N GLU A 6 9.08 7.67 -17.95
CA GLU A 6 8.36 8.54 -17.03
C GLU A 6 6.86 8.24 -17.12
N LEU A 7 6.37 7.45 -16.17
CA LEU A 7 4.97 7.08 -16.07
C LEU A 7 4.25 7.96 -15.05
N ASN A 8 3.01 8.33 -15.35
CA ASN A 8 2.14 8.92 -14.34
C ASN A 8 1.57 7.85 -13.38
N ASP A 9 0.92 8.29 -12.29
CA ASP A 9 0.42 7.38 -11.25
C ASP A 9 -0.59 6.34 -11.77
N LEU A 10 -1.39 6.69 -12.79
CA LEU A 10 -2.37 5.79 -13.39
C LEU A 10 -1.69 4.73 -14.26
N GLU A 11 -0.70 5.13 -15.07
CA GLU A 11 0.09 4.22 -15.89
C GLU A 11 0.90 3.25 -15.04
N MET A 12 1.61 3.78 -14.03
CA MET A 12 2.34 2.97 -13.08
C MET A 12 1.39 2.03 -12.32
N GLY A 13 0.22 2.53 -11.89
CA GLY A 13 -0.80 1.73 -11.21
C GLY A 13 -1.32 0.57 -12.06
N LYS A 14 -1.52 0.75 -13.37
CA LYS A 14 -1.93 -0.33 -14.28
C LYS A 14 -0.87 -1.44 -14.39
N ILE A 15 0.40 -1.06 -14.45
CA ILE A 15 1.50 -2.03 -14.50
C ILE A 15 1.60 -2.79 -13.18
N LEU A 16 1.60 -2.07 -12.05
CA LEU A 16 1.65 -2.68 -10.73
C LEU A 16 0.41 -3.54 -10.45
N GLY A 17 -0.76 -3.12 -10.92
CA GLY A 17 -2.04 -3.84 -10.85
C GLY A 17 -2.06 -5.17 -11.60
N ALA A 18 -1.13 -5.39 -12.53
CA ALA A 18 -0.98 -6.65 -13.24
C ALA A 18 -0.03 -7.63 -12.53
N CYS A 19 0.62 -7.21 -11.45
CA CYS A 19 1.48 -8.05 -10.62
C CYS A 19 0.66 -8.76 -9.52
N GLU A 20 1.22 -9.85 -8.99
CA GLU A 20 0.62 -10.53 -7.83
C GLU A 20 1.03 -9.88 -6.49
N LEU A 21 2.21 -9.26 -6.45
CA LEU A 21 2.80 -8.64 -5.27
C LEU A 21 3.80 -7.56 -5.70
N THR A 22 3.78 -6.42 -5.03
CA THR A 22 4.80 -5.37 -5.15
C THR A 22 5.76 -5.42 -3.96
N VAL A 23 7.06 -5.30 -4.20
CA VAL A 23 8.06 -5.01 -3.15
C VAL A 23 8.62 -3.61 -3.41
N GLY A 24 8.25 -2.65 -2.58
CA GLY A 24 8.55 -1.23 -2.79
C GLY A 24 9.50 -0.67 -1.74
N THR A 25 10.55 0.02 -2.16
CA THR A 25 11.40 0.84 -1.28
C THR A 25 10.84 2.23 -1.01
N ARG A 26 9.89 2.68 -1.85
CA ARG A 26 9.19 3.96 -1.71
C ARG A 26 7.75 3.71 -1.33
N LEU A 27 7.27 4.46 -0.34
CA LEU A 27 5.90 4.36 0.17
C LEU A 27 4.84 4.55 -0.93
N HIS A 28 5.04 5.50 -1.85
CA HIS A 28 4.07 5.76 -2.92
C HIS A 28 3.84 4.55 -3.81
N SER A 29 4.88 3.77 -4.11
CA SER A 29 4.75 2.54 -4.90
C SER A 29 3.85 1.52 -4.20
N ALA A 30 3.93 1.41 -2.88
CA ALA A 30 3.06 0.54 -2.10
C ALA A 30 1.62 1.06 -2.10
N ILE A 31 1.39 2.36 -1.84
CA ILE A 31 0.06 2.97 -1.85
C ILE A 31 -0.62 2.82 -3.21
N ILE A 32 0.10 3.06 -4.30
CA ILE A 32 -0.42 2.94 -5.66
C ILE A 32 -0.76 1.47 -5.93
N SER A 33 0.13 0.51 -5.65
CA SER A 33 -0.16 -0.92 -5.83
C SER A 33 -1.45 -1.34 -5.11
N MET A 34 -1.59 -0.95 -3.84
CA MET A 34 -2.75 -1.29 -3.02
C MET A 34 -4.05 -0.67 -3.54
N ASN A 35 -4.00 0.55 -4.09
CA ASN A 35 -5.17 1.17 -4.74
C ASN A 35 -5.59 0.47 -6.03
N PHE A 36 -4.68 -0.29 -6.66
CA PHE A 36 -4.91 -1.15 -7.82
C PHE A 36 -5.06 -2.63 -7.42
N ALA A 37 -5.48 -2.89 -6.17
CA ALA A 37 -5.76 -4.23 -5.64
C ALA A 37 -4.56 -5.21 -5.65
N THR A 38 -3.34 -4.68 -5.67
CA THR A 38 -2.10 -5.47 -5.56
C THR A 38 -1.49 -5.30 -4.17
N PRO A 39 -1.26 -6.38 -3.41
CA PRO A 39 -0.59 -6.29 -2.12
C PRO A 39 0.83 -5.78 -2.29
N ALA A 40 1.33 -5.07 -1.27
CA ALA A 40 2.65 -4.47 -1.33
C ALA A 40 3.42 -4.66 -0.03
N ILE A 41 4.62 -5.21 -0.11
CA ILE A 41 5.60 -5.18 0.98
C ILE A 41 6.35 -3.85 0.89
N ALA A 42 6.27 -3.04 1.94
CA ALA A 42 6.99 -1.77 2.02
C ALA A 42 8.29 -1.95 2.82
N ILE A 43 9.41 -1.81 2.11
CA ILE A 43 10.73 -1.72 2.75
C ILE A 43 10.85 -0.34 3.39
N ASN A 44 11.02 -0.30 4.71
CA ASN A 44 11.03 0.94 5.46
C ASN A 44 12.40 1.26 6.05
N TYR A 45 12.93 2.41 5.62
CA TYR A 45 14.11 3.06 6.21
C TYR A 45 13.70 4.07 7.29
N GLU A 46 12.46 4.56 7.20
CA GLU A 46 11.85 5.52 8.13
C GLU A 46 10.49 4.98 8.61
N HIS A 47 9.99 5.54 9.72
CA HIS A 47 8.76 5.08 10.37
C HIS A 47 7.47 5.35 9.57
N LYS A 48 7.51 6.14 8.48
CA LYS A 48 6.31 6.47 7.69
C LYS A 48 5.66 5.24 7.06
N SER A 49 6.43 4.38 6.41
CA SER A 49 5.87 3.20 5.74
C SER A 49 5.26 2.23 6.76
N ALA A 50 5.93 2.01 7.90
CA ALA A 50 5.39 1.20 8.99
C ALA A 50 4.09 1.80 9.56
N GLY A 51 4.04 3.13 9.75
CA GLY A 51 2.85 3.82 10.23
C GLY A 51 1.65 3.68 9.29
N ILE A 52 1.85 3.81 7.98
CA ILE A 52 0.78 3.63 6.98
C ILE A 52 0.30 2.17 6.94
N MET A 53 1.21 1.20 6.96
CA MET A 53 0.83 -0.22 7.01
C MET A 53 0.05 -0.56 8.28
N GLN A 54 0.46 0.01 9.43
CA GLN A 54 -0.27 -0.11 10.69
C GLN A 54 -1.68 0.49 10.59
N GLN A 55 -1.81 1.68 9.99
CA GLN A 55 -3.10 2.35 9.79
C GLN A 55 -4.05 1.53 8.89
N LEU A 56 -3.50 0.90 7.84
CA LEU A 56 -4.27 -0.01 6.98
C LEU A 56 -4.62 -1.35 7.67
N GLY A 57 -4.08 -1.63 8.85
CA GLY A 57 -4.28 -2.91 9.55
C GLY A 57 -3.50 -4.08 8.92
N LEU A 58 -2.39 -3.77 8.25
CA LEU A 58 -1.48 -4.71 7.60
C LEU A 58 -0.01 -4.49 8.04
N PRO A 59 0.29 -4.36 9.35
CA PRO A 59 1.65 -4.08 9.81
C PRO A 59 2.68 -5.13 9.37
N GLU A 60 2.24 -6.37 9.15
CA GLU A 60 3.06 -7.46 8.62
C GLU A 60 3.61 -7.20 7.21
N MET A 61 3.04 -6.23 6.48
CA MET A 61 3.46 -5.85 5.14
C MET A 61 4.55 -4.76 5.15
N ALA A 62 5.11 -4.42 6.31
CA ALA A 62 6.27 -3.55 6.42
C ALA A 62 7.51 -4.34 6.89
N ILE A 63 8.66 -4.08 6.27
CA ILE A 63 9.92 -4.70 6.64
C ILE A 63 11.04 -3.67 6.76
N ASP A 64 11.71 -3.68 7.91
CA ASP A 64 12.83 -2.78 8.14
C ASP A 64 13.98 -3.12 7.19
N ILE A 65 14.59 -2.08 6.63
CA ILE A 65 15.71 -2.24 5.69
C ILE A 65 16.87 -3.08 6.24
N ARG A 66 17.05 -3.12 7.57
CA ARG A 66 18.09 -3.94 8.22
C ARG A 66 17.90 -5.45 8.02
N HIS A 67 16.70 -5.88 7.63
CA HIS A 67 16.34 -7.28 7.41
C HIS A 67 16.30 -7.68 5.92
N LEU A 68 16.88 -6.86 5.03
CA LEU A 68 16.91 -7.19 3.59
C LEU A 68 17.88 -8.32 3.24
N LEU A 69 18.98 -8.45 3.97
CA LEU A 69 20.11 -9.31 3.59
C LEU A 69 20.24 -10.57 4.47
N ASP A 70 19.36 -10.74 5.46
CA ASP A 70 19.38 -11.88 6.39
C ASP A 70 18.42 -13.01 5.99
N GLY A 71 17.72 -12.88 4.86
CA GLY A 71 16.73 -13.85 4.39
C GLY A 71 15.28 -13.54 4.79
N SER A 72 15.06 -12.57 5.68
CA SER A 72 13.72 -12.25 6.20
C SER A 72 12.78 -11.75 5.10
N LEU A 73 13.28 -10.93 4.16
CA LEU A 73 12.47 -10.47 3.02
C LEU A 73 11.99 -11.64 2.15
N GLN A 74 12.88 -12.59 1.86
CA GLN A 74 12.58 -13.74 1.03
C GLN A 74 11.50 -14.62 1.67
N ALA A 75 11.60 -14.85 2.98
CA ALA A 75 10.58 -15.56 3.74
C ALA A 75 9.24 -14.83 3.70
N MET A 76 9.24 -13.51 3.97
CA MET A 76 8.04 -12.68 3.92
C MET A 76 7.37 -12.72 2.54
N VAL A 77 8.13 -12.61 1.45
CA VAL A 77 7.62 -12.71 0.07
C VAL A 77 6.98 -14.08 -0.17
N ALA A 78 7.66 -15.17 0.22
CA ALA A 78 7.13 -16.52 0.04
C ALA A 78 5.82 -16.74 0.82
N ASP A 79 5.77 -16.32 2.09
CA ASP A 79 4.59 -16.42 2.94
C ASP A 79 3.43 -15.61 2.38
N THR A 80 3.73 -14.38 1.91
CA THR A 80 2.74 -13.47 1.29
C THR A 80 2.15 -14.10 0.04
N LEU A 81 2.99 -14.62 -0.86
CA LEU A 81 2.54 -15.29 -2.08
C LEU A 81 1.68 -16.53 -1.78
N GLY A 82 2.02 -17.29 -0.74
CA GLY A 82 1.24 -18.44 -0.29
C GLY A 82 -0.14 -18.10 0.27
N GLN A 83 -0.38 -16.84 0.62
CA GLN A 83 -1.62 -16.38 1.28
C GLN A 83 -2.40 -15.34 0.46
N LEU A 84 -2.03 -15.12 -0.81
CA LEU A 84 -2.62 -14.08 -1.67
C LEU A 84 -4.15 -14.01 -1.65
N PRO A 85 -4.92 -15.11 -1.74
CA PRO A 85 -6.38 -15.01 -1.74
C PRO A 85 -6.93 -14.35 -0.48
N VAL A 86 -6.39 -14.71 0.68
CA VAL A 86 -6.79 -14.16 1.98
C VAL A 86 -6.30 -12.72 2.12
N LEU A 87 -5.05 -12.46 1.74
CA LEU A 87 -4.46 -11.13 1.82
C LEU A 87 -5.16 -10.13 0.91
N ASN A 88 -5.52 -10.52 -0.32
CA ASN A 88 -6.22 -9.67 -1.27
C ASN A 88 -7.60 -9.25 -0.75
N ALA A 89 -8.33 -10.18 -0.12
CA ALA A 89 -9.60 -9.86 0.52
C ALA A 89 -9.41 -8.82 1.64
N ARG A 90 -8.47 -9.07 2.57
CA ARG A 90 -8.15 -8.15 3.68
C ARG A 90 -7.69 -6.78 3.18
N LEU A 91 -6.86 -6.76 2.15
CA LEU A 91 -6.35 -5.54 1.53
C LEU A 91 -7.47 -4.71 0.94
N ASN A 92 -8.34 -5.32 0.12
CA ASN A 92 -9.44 -4.60 -0.52
C ASN A 92 -10.38 -3.99 0.51
N GLU A 93 -10.69 -4.73 1.58
CA GLU A 93 -11.46 -4.19 2.70
C GLU A 93 -10.74 -3.03 3.39
N ALA A 94 -9.44 -3.16 3.67
CA ALA A 94 -8.63 -2.11 4.30
C ALA A 94 -8.61 -0.83 3.48
N VAL A 95 -8.32 -0.93 2.18
CA VAL A 95 -8.30 0.21 1.25
C VAL A 95 -9.68 0.83 1.13
N SER A 96 -10.75 0.03 1.06
CA SER A 96 -12.12 0.55 1.01
C SER A 96 -12.47 1.32 2.28
N ARG A 97 -12.10 0.82 3.47
CA ARG A 97 -12.31 1.53 4.73
C ARG A 97 -11.55 2.85 4.78
N GLU A 98 -10.27 2.85 4.39
CA GLU A 98 -9.45 4.05 4.38
C GLU A 98 -10.01 5.12 3.43
N ARG A 99 -10.46 4.72 2.23
CA ARG A 99 -11.16 5.63 1.30
C ARG A 99 -12.42 6.23 1.91
N GLN A 100 -13.23 5.41 2.58
CA GLN A 100 -14.45 5.88 3.24
C GLN A 100 -14.15 6.89 4.36
N THR A 101 -13.15 6.62 5.20
CA THR A 101 -12.68 7.54 6.23
C THR A 101 -12.22 8.87 5.62
N GLY A 102 -11.42 8.80 4.55
CA GLY A 102 -10.98 9.97 3.78
C GLY A 102 -12.15 10.81 3.28
N MET A 103 -13.15 10.18 2.67
CA MET A 103 -14.35 10.86 2.16
C MET A 103 -15.18 11.50 3.27
N GLN A 104 -15.32 10.84 4.42
CA GLN A 104 -16.02 11.40 5.59
C GLN A 104 -15.32 12.63 6.15
N MET A 105 -13.98 12.60 6.22
CA MET A 105 -13.19 13.77 6.63
C MET A 105 -13.42 14.96 5.70
N VAL A 106 -13.36 14.74 4.38
CA VAL A 106 -13.63 15.80 3.40
C VAL A 106 -15.05 16.34 3.55
N GLN A 107 -16.05 15.48 3.68
CA GLN A 107 -17.45 15.87 3.87
C GLN A 107 -17.62 16.77 5.11
N SER A 108 -17.02 16.39 6.24
CA SER A 108 -17.09 17.18 7.48
C SER A 108 -16.47 18.58 7.34
N VAL A 109 -15.41 18.72 6.54
CA VAL A 109 -14.78 20.01 6.27
C VAL A 109 -15.70 20.88 5.41
N LEU A 110 -16.33 20.29 4.38
CA LEU A 110 -17.25 21.01 3.51
C LEU A 110 -18.50 21.50 4.25
N GLU A 111 -19.07 20.69 5.13
CA GLU A 111 -20.22 21.06 5.97
C GLU A 111 -19.90 22.25 6.87
N ARG A 112 -18.75 22.23 7.56
CA ARG A 112 -18.30 23.34 8.41
C ARG A 112 -18.04 24.63 7.64
N ILE A 113 -17.59 24.55 6.39
CA ILE A 113 -17.42 25.74 5.54
C ILE A 113 -18.79 26.28 5.08
N GLY A 114 -19.75 25.39 4.82
CA GLY A 114 -21.12 25.74 4.44
C GLY A 114 -21.90 26.44 5.54
N GLU A 115 -21.74 26.02 6.80
CA GLU A 115 -22.39 26.63 7.98
C GLU A 115 -21.88 28.03 8.34
N VAL A 116 -20.71 28.43 7.83
CA VAL A 116 -20.11 29.76 8.07
C VAL A 116 -20.57 30.80 7.04
N LYS A 117 -21.44 30.42 6.09
CA LYS A 117 -22.12 31.35 5.16
C LYS A 117 -23.54 31.67 5.61
#